data_AF-A0A523S1S8-F1
#
_entry.id   AF-A0A523S1S8-F1
#
_cell.length_a   1.000
_cell.length_b   1.000
_cell.length_c   1.000
_cell.angle_alpha   90.00
_cell.angle_beta   90.00
_cell.angle_gamma   90.00
#
_symmetry.space_group_name_H-M   'P 1'
#
loop_
_entity.id
_entity.type
_entity.pdbx_description
1 polymer ?
#
loop_
_entity_poly.entity_id
_entity_poly.type
_entity_poly.pdbx_seq_one_letter_code
_entity_poly.pdbx_strand_id
1 'polypeptide(L)' 'QQELVGFDKIRLDPGERKTVSVKVKVEDLALYDVSRHDWVIEPGDFKLLVGKSSRDILEDTDFTYG' A
#
# COMPACT_ATOMS: atom_id res chain seq x y z
N GLN A 1 -7.86 5.38 9.32
CA GLN A 1 -7.66 5.91 7.95
C GLN A 1 -6.85 4.88 7.19
N GLN A 2 -7.16 4.65 5.91
CA GLN A 2 -6.44 3.71 5.04
C GLN A 2 -6.31 4.37 3.67
N GLU A 3 -5.15 4.26 3.05
CA GLU A 3 -4.86 4.89 1.76
C GLU A 3 -4.42 3.83 0.75
N LEU A 4 -4.97 3.91 -0.47
CA LEU A 4 -4.62 2.98 -1.53
C LEU A 4 -3.29 3.40 -2.15
N VAL A 5 -2.24 2.65 -1.83
CA VAL A 5 -0.87 2.93 -2.30
C VAL A 5 -0.52 2.17 -3.59
N GLY A 6 -1.34 1.20 -4.00
CA GLY A 6 -1.13 0.47 -5.24
C GLY A 6 -2.24 -0.55 -5.51
N PHE A 7 -2.50 -0.83 -6.79
CA PHE A 7 -3.41 -1.88 -7.23
C PHE A 7 -2.99 -2.44 -8.58
N ASP A 8 -3.43 -3.66 -8.89
CA ASP A 8 -3.31 -4.24 -10.22
C ASP A 8 -4.62 -4.95 -10.58
N LYS A 9 -5.02 -4.86 -11.85
CA LYS A 9 -6.22 -5.48 -12.38
C LYS A 9 -5.85 -6.64 -13.28
N ILE A 10 -5.96 -7.85 -12.74
CA ILE A 10 -5.63 -9.07 -13.47
C ILE A 10 -6.87 -9.78 -13.99
N ARG A 11 -6.71 -10.42 -15.14
CA ARG A 11 -7.66 -11.42 -15.65
C ARG A 11 -7.12 -12.81 -15.37
N LEU A 12 -7.99 -13.67 -14.85
CA LEU A 12 -7.73 -15.10 -14.63
C LEU A 12 -8.75 -15.93 -15.38
N ASP A 13 -8.29 -16.98 -16.06
CA ASP A 13 -9.18 -18.01 -16.60
C ASP A 13 -9.59 -19.01 -15.49
N PRO A 14 -10.65 -19.81 -15.69
CA PRO A 14 -11.11 -20.77 -14.68
C PRO A 14 -9.98 -21.72 -14.22
N GLY A 15 -9.68 -21.70 -12.92
CA GLY A 15 -8.62 -22.52 -12.32
C GLY A 15 -7.20 -21.93 -12.41
N GLU A 16 -7.02 -20.81 -13.11
CA GLU A 16 -5.73 -20.13 -13.24
C GLU A 16 -5.33 -19.45 -11.91
N ARG A 17 -4.02 -19.47 -11.61
CA ARG A 17 -3.42 -18.72 -10.51
C ARG A 17 -2.28 -17.88 -11.05
N LYS A 18 -2.20 -16.62 -10.63
CA LYS A 18 -1.10 -15.72 -10.95
C LYS A 18 -0.53 -15.12 -9.67
N THR A 19 0.79 -14.99 -9.64
CA THR A 19 1.48 -14.15 -8.66
C THR A 19 1.53 -12.73 -9.22
N VAL A 20 1.11 -11.76 -8.43
CA VAL A 20 1.13 -10.34 -8.78
C VAL A 20 2.13 -9.62 -7.88
N SER A 21 2.91 -8.72 -8.45
CA SER A 21 3.84 -7.87 -7.70
C SER A 21 3.39 -6.42 -7.82
N VAL A 22 2.82 -5.87 -6.75
CA VAL A 22 2.50 -4.46 -6.65
C VAL A 22 3.70 -3.73 -6.06
N LYS A 23 4.31 -2.84 -6.84
CA LYS A 23 5.43 -2.01 -6.37
C LYS A 23 4.86 -0.75 -5.74
N VAL A 24 5.25 -0.51 -4.49
CA VAL A 24 4.91 0.71 -3.75
C VAL A 24 6.21 1.47 -3.52
N LYS A 25 6.26 2.75 -3.90
CA LYS A 25 7.42 3.59 -3.56
C LYS A 25 7.20 4.15 -2.17
N VAL A 26 8.27 4.29 -1.40
CA VAL A 26 8.19 4.90 -0.07
C VAL A 26 7.71 6.36 -0.15
N GLU A 27 8.05 7.06 -1.24
CA GLU A 27 7.54 8.41 -1.57
C GLU A 27 6.01 8.47 -1.64
N ASP A 28 5.35 7.38 -2.05
CA ASP A 28 3.89 7.31 -2.11
C ASP A 28 3.25 7.21 -0.70
N LEU A 29 4.06 7.04 0.34
CA LEU A 29 3.66 7.03 1.76
C LEU A 29 3.84 8.40 2.43
N ALA A 30 4.36 9.39 1.70
CA ALA A 30 4.62 10.71 2.26
C ALA A 30 3.32 11.45 2.59
N LEU A 31 3.33 12.19 3.70
CA LEU A 31 2.27 13.12 4.06
C LEU A 31 2.73 14.54 3.77
N TYR A 32 1.82 15.38 3.28
CA TYR A 32 2.14 16.78 3.05
C TYR A 32 2.14 17.55 4.38
N ASP A 33 3.31 18.07 4.76
CA ASP A 33 3.48 18.93 5.94
C ASP A 33 3.24 20.38 5.55
N VAL A 34 2.10 20.93 6.00
CA VAL A 34 1.68 22.32 5.73
C VAL A 34 2.66 23.34 6.32
N SER A 35 3.31 23.04 7.44
CA SER A 35 4.27 23.95 8.08
C SER A 35 5.54 24.06 7.23
N ARG A 36 5.98 22.93 6.68
CA ARG A 36 7.20 22.86 5.84
C ARG A 36 6.95 23.15 4.37
N HIS A 37 5.69 23.16 3.93
CA HIS A 37 5.30 23.24 2.53
C HIS A 37 5.97 22.15 1.67
N ASP A 38 6.06 20.92 2.21
CA ASP A 38 6.80 19.83 1.59
C ASP A 38 6.19 18.45 1.93
N TRP A 39 6.54 17.43 1.15
CA TRP A 39 6.16 16.04 1.39
C TRP A 39 7.17 15.36 2.33
N VAL A 40 6.69 14.85 3.46
CA VAL A 40 7.53 14.25 4.50
C VAL A 40 7.08 12.81 4.75
N ILE A 41 8.04 11.89 4.77
CA ILE A 41 7.82 10.53 5.27
C ILE A 41 8.42 10.48 6.66
N GLU A 42 7.59 10.28 7.67
CA GLU A 42 8.07 10.13 9.04
C GLU A 42 8.59 8.71 9.27
N PRO A 43 9.78 8.55 9.88
CA PRO A 43 10.21 7.26 10.36
C PRO A 43 9.20 6.67 11.33
N GLY A 44 8.88 5.38 11.20
CA GLY A 44 7.90 4.72 12.04
C GLY A 44 7.47 3.36 11.52
N ASP A 45 6.49 2.80 12.22
CA ASP A 45 5.88 1.52 11.89
C ASP A 45 4.66 1.74 10.98
N PHE A 46 4.67 1.02 9.87
CA PHE A 46 3.62 1.04 8.87
C PHE A 46 2.97 -0.34 8.77
N LYS A 47 1.65 -0.36 8.55
CA LYS A 47 0.89 -1.57 8.26
C LYS A 47 0.43 -1.56 6.81
N LEU A 48 0.88 -2.55 6.04
CA LEU A 48 0.37 -2.81 4.69
C LEU A 48 -0.82 -3.76 4.76
N LEU A 49 -1.89 -3.38 4.07
CA LEU A 49 -3.12 -4.17 3.95
C LEU A 49 -3.29 -4.59 2.50
N VAL A 50 -3.56 -5.89 2.27
CA VAL A 50 -3.85 -6.44 0.94
C VAL A 50 -5.27 -7.00 0.94
N GLY A 51 -6.10 -6.54 0.01
CA GLY A 51 -7.51 -6.90 -0.03
C GLY A 51 -8.13 -6.78 -1.41
N LYS A 52 -9.34 -7.32 -1.56
CA LYS A 52 -10.17 -7.14 -2.77
C LYS A 52 -10.89 -5.80 -2.78
N SER A 53 -11.07 -5.22 -1.60
CA SER A 53 -11.60 -3.88 -1.38
C SER A 53 -11.09 -3.32 -0.05
N SER A 54 -11.26 -2.03 0.21
CA SER A 54 -10.91 -1.42 1.50
C SER A 54 -11.70 -1.97 2.70
N ARG A 55 -12.75 -2.76 2.45
CA ARG A 55 -13.58 -3.41 3.47
C ARG A 55 -13.34 -4.92 3.55
N ASP A 56 -12.64 -5.50 2.59
CA ASP A 56 -12.39 -6.95 2.45
C ASP A 56 -10.87 -7.17 2.36
N ILE A 57 -10.23 -7.16 3.52
CA ILE A 57 -8.79 -7.36 3.70
C ILE A 57 -8.52 -8.86 3.87
N LEU A 58 -7.56 -9.37 3.10
CA LEU A 58 -7.18 -10.77 3.08
C LEU A 58 -5.92 -11.02 3.91
N GLU A 59 -4.96 -10.12 3.83
CA GLU A 59 -3.64 -10.24 4.47
C GLU A 59 -3.19 -8.87 4.96
N ASP A 60 -2.41 -8.85 6.04
CA ASP A 60 -1.71 -7.67 6.53
C ASP A 60 -0.29 -8.00 6.96
N THR A 61 0.59 -6.99 6.90
CA THR A 61 1.96 -7.12 7.36
C THR A 61 2.47 -5.78 7.89
N ASP A 62 3.34 -5.85 8.89
CA ASP A 62 3.96 -4.68 9.52
C ASP A 62 5.40 -4.52 9.00
N PHE A 63 5.82 -3.28 8.75
CA PHE A 63 7.20 -2.95 8.43
C PHE A 63 7.61 -1.61 9.05
N THR A 64 8.88 -1.47 9.38
CA THR A 64 9.45 -0.22 9.91
C THR A 64 10.23 0.50 8.82
N TYR A 65 10.01 1.80 8.69
CA TYR A 65 10.77 2.69 7.82
C TYR A 65 11.50 3.73 8.68
N GLY A 66 12.80 3.93 8.48
CA GLY A 66 13.61 4.83 9.31
C GLY A 66 15.07 4.42 9.38
#